data_AF-A0A6J8DX52-F1
#
_entry.id   AF-A0A6J8DX52-F1
#
_cell.length_a   1.000
_cell.length_b   1.000
_cell.length_c   1.000
_cell.angle_alpha   90.00
_cell.angle_beta   90.00
_cell.angle_gamma   90.00
#
_symmetry.space_group_name_H-M   'P 1'
#
loop_
_entity.id
_entity.type
_entity.pdbx_description
1 polymer ?
#
loop_
_entity_poly.entity_id
_entity_poly.type
_entity_poly.pdbx_seq_one_letter_code
_entity_poly.pdbx_strand_id
1 'polypeptide(L)'
;MLNYATNLTKLGLLRKLSVMATRYGDGLRAMRHWKYAFLVYHQSKKTKYRLKSFLLLAGINALFTPRQRHQIVFNRFVNLKGGEGNNLDGDYVMELLNRSRVKLLGPNQSSEVINRIGKTMMTCHNIQEKLENSLNVSPSSGFHKKQDLERDSASIIKHLKEGKVFSNILGRCHHSFQKEKK
;
A
#
# COMPACT_ATOMS: atom_id res chain seq x y z
N MET A 1 -19.74 20.54 6.73
CA MET A 1 -18.29 20.35 7.00
C MET A 1 -18.02 19.16 7.93
N LEU A 2 -18.86 18.92 8.96
CA LEU A 2 -18.74 17.75 9.85
C LEU A 2 -18.72 16.41 9.09
N ASN A 3 -19.72 16.13 8.25
CA ASN A 3 -19.79 14.88 7.46
C ASN A 3 -18.52 14.63 6.64
N TYR A 4 -17.99 15.69 6.01
CA TYR A 4 -16.76 15.63 5.24
C TYR A 4 -15.56 15.25 6.12
N ALA A 5 -15.38 15.92 7.25
CA ALA A 5 -14.30 15.63 8.19
C ALA A 5 -14.38 14.21 8.74
N THR A 6 -15.58 13.76 9.11
CA THR A 6 -15.81 12.39 9.60
C THR A 6 -15.55 11.35 8.51
N ASN A 7 -15.91 11.62 7.25
CA ASN A 7 -15.63 10.71 6.15
C ASN A 7 -14.13 10.66 5.83
N LEU A 8 -13.45 11.82 5.86
CA LEU A 8 -12.02 11.90 5.67
C LEU A 8 -11.26 11.13 6.76
N THR A 9 -11.65 11.27 8.04
CA THR A 9 -11.02 10.51 9.12
C THR A 9 -11.28 9.01 9.00
N LYS A 10 -12.50 8.59 8.66
CA LYS A 10 -12.82 7.17 8.38
C LYS A 10 -11.92 6.60 7.28
N LEU A 11 -11.78 7.30 6.15
CA LEU A 11 -10.92 6.87 5.04
C LEU A 11 -9.43 6.86 5.44
N GLY A 12 -8.98 7.87 6.18
CA GLY A 12 -7.62 7.95 6.71
C GLY A 12 -7.29 6.80 7.65
N LEU A 13 -8.20 6.45 8.56
CA LEU A 13 -8.06 5.30 9.46
C LEU A 13 -8.05 3.98 8.68
N LEU A 14 -8.91 3.85 7.66
CA LEU A 14 -8.91 2.67 6.78
C LEU A 14 -7.58 2.51 6.04
N ARG A 15 -6.98 3.61 5.57
CA ARG A 15 -5.64 3.59 4.96
C ARG A 15 -4.55 3.23 5.98
N LYS A 16 -4.59 3.80 7.18
CA LYS A 16 -3.65 3.48 8.27
C LYS A 16 -3.72 1.99 8.64
N LEU A 17 -4.92 1.42 8.66
CA LEU A 17 -5.14 -0.02 8.89
C LEU A 17 -4.41 -0.87 7.84
N SER A 18 -4.51 -0.51 6.55
CA SER A 18 -3.79 -1.18 5.47
C SER A 18 -2.28 -1.08 5.64
N VAL A 19 -1.75 0.12 5.89
CA VAL A 19 -0.30 0.32 6.08
C VAL A 19 0.22 -0.51 7.24
N MET A 20 -0.49 -0.51 8.37
CA MET A 20 -0.08 -1.30 9.54
C MET A 20 -0.16 -2.80 9.24
N ALA A 21 -1.23 -3.27 8.60
CA ALA A 21 -1.37 -4.68 8.21
C ALA A 21 -0.19 -5.12 7.33
N THR A 22 0.19 -4.32 6.34
CA THR A 22 1.36 -4.58 5.50
C THR A 22 2.64 -4.61 6.32
N ARG A 23 2.94 -3.57 7.10
CA ARG A 23 4.20 -3.45 7.87
C ARG A 23 4.41 -4.60 8.85
N TYR A 24 3.35 -5.07 9.49
CA TYR A 24 3.41 -6.19 10.43
C TYR A 24 3.15 -7.56 9.78
N GLY A 25 2.91 -7.62 8.47
CA GLY A 25 2.64 -8.87 7.77
C GLY A 25 1.33 -9.56 8.16
N ASP A 26 0.37 -8.81 8.72
CA ASP A 26 -0.90 -9.34 9.20
C ASP A 26 -1.90 -9.50 8.04
N GLY A 27 -1.87 -10.70 7.45
CA GLY A 27 -2.72 -11.07 6.32
C GLY A 27 -4.22 -10.99 6.63
N LEU A 28 -4.64 -11.32 7.85
CA LEU A 28 -6.06 -11.32 8.22
C LEU A 28 -6.59 -9.89 8.35
N ARG A 29 -5.80 -9.00 8.97
CA ARG A 29 -6.13 -7.57 9.05
C ARG A 29 -6.17 -6.92 7.67
N ALA A 30 -5.28 -7.33 6.76
CA ALA A 30 -5.35 -6.90 5.37
C ALA A 30 -6.67 -7.36 4.72
N MET A 31 -7.14 -8.59 4.96
CA MET A 31 -8.44 -9.04 4.40
C MET A 31 -9.64 -8.27 4.92
N ARG A 32 -9.63 -7.88 6.20
CA ARG A 32 -10.63 -6.98 6.75
C ARG A 32 -10.60 -5.62 6.05
N HIS A 33 -9.40 -5.05 5.83
CA HIS A 33 -9.26 -3.82 5.06
C HIS A 33 -9.86 -3.96 3.65
N TRP A 34 -9.53 -5.03 2.93
CA TRP A 34 -10.04 -5.28 1.57
C TRP A 34 -11.57 -5.40 1.51
N LYS A 35 -12.21 -5.95 2.56
CA LYS A 35 -13.68 -5.99 2.68
C LYS A 35 -14.29 -4.58 2.72
N TYR A 36 -13.72 -3.67 3.51
CA TYR A 36 -14.18 -2.27 3.56
C TYR A 36 -13.79 -1.49 2.29
N ALA A 37 -12.59 -1.71 1.77
CA ALA A 37 -12.10 -1.06 0.55
C ALA A 37 -12.99 -1.40 -0.66
N PHE A 38 -13.47 -2.65 -0.77
CA PHE A 38 -14.43 -3.05 -1.79
C PHE A 38 -15.68 -2.14 -1.83
N LEU A 39 -16.27 -1.83 -0.67
CA LEU A 39 -17.43 -0.95 -0.57
C LEU A 39 -17.09 0.48 -1.01
N VAL A 40 -15.92 0.99 -0.61
CA VAL A 40 -15.43 2.31 -1.03
C VAL A 40 -15.22 2.36 -2.55
N TYR A 41 -14.66 1.31 -3.15
CA TYR A 41 -14.47 1.21 -4.61
C TYR A 41 -15.79 1.09 -5.36
N HIS A 42 -16.78 0.44 -4.77
CA HIS A 42 -18.13 0.41 -5.31
C HIS A 42 -18.75 1.80 -5.34
N GLN A 43 -18.74 2.51 -4.21
CA GLN A 43 -19.30 3.86 -4.12
C GLN A 43 -18.58 4.86 -5.03
N SER A 44 -17.26 4.76 -5.15
CA SER A 44 -16.44 5.64 -5.99
C SER A 44 -16.41 5.25 -7.48
N LYS A 45 -17.23 4.27 -7.90
CA LYS A 45 -17.33 3.76 -9.28
C LYS A 45 -15.98 3.30 -9.86
N LYS A 46 -15.05 2.85 -9.00
CA LYS A 46 -13.73 2.33 -9.40
C LYS A 46 -13.83 0.85 -9.77
N THR A 47 -14.39 0.58 -10.96
CA THR A 47 -14.73 -0.77 -11.44
C THR A 47 -13.58 -1.76 -11.38
N LYS A 48 -12.37 -1.38 -11.82
CA LYS A 48 -11.18 -2.24 -11.80
C LYS A 48 -10.80 -2.69 -10.37
N TYR A 49 -10.76 -1.75 -9.44
CA TYR A 49 -10.43 -2.04 -8.03
C TYR A 49 -11.54 -2.81 -7.33
N ARG A 50 -12.80 -2.48 -7.64
CA ARG A 50 -13.97 -3.22 -7.16
C ARG A 50 -13.91 -4.68 -7.58
N LEU A 51 -13.66 -4.96 -8.86
CA LEU A 51 -13.57 -6.32 -9.41
C LEU A 51 -12.41 -7.09 -8.75
N LYS A 52 -11.22 -6.49 -8.67
CA LYS A 52 -10.06 -7.13 -8.00
C LYS A 52 -10.35 -7.47 -6.53
N SER A 53 -10.95 -6.52 -5.79
CA SER A 53 -11.31 -6.74 -4.38
C SER A 53 -12.35 -7.85 -4.23
N PHE A 54 -13.35 -7.87 -5.11
CA PHE A 54 -14.36 -8.93 -5.13
C PHE A 54 -13.74 -10.29 -5.41
N LEU A 55 -12.92 -10.42 -6.45
CA LEU A 55 -12.25 -11.67 -6.80
C LEU A 55 -11.34 -12.18 -5.69
N LEU A 56 -10.61 -11.28 -5.01
CA LEU A 56 -9.78 -11.64 -3.86
C LEU A 56 -10.63 -12.20 -2.71
N LEU A 57 -11.71 -11.51 -2.35
CA LEU A 57 -12.59 -11.90 -1.25
C LEU A 57 -13.38 -13.17 -1.59
N ALA A 58 -13.92 -13.30 -2.80
CA ALA A 58 -14.61 -14.50 -3.27
C ALA A 58 -13.64 -15.69 -3.34
N GLY A 59 -12.43 -15.44 -3.84
CA GLY A 59 -11.31 -16.38 -3.85
C GLY A 59 -11.08 -17.00 -2.48
N ILE A 60 -10.81 -16.15 -1.50
CA ILE A 60 -10.51 -16.58 -0.13
C ILE A 60 -11.69 -17.27 0.53
N ASN A 61 -12.91 -16.75 0.38
CA ASN A 61 -14.05 -17.27 1.13
C ASN A 61 -14.70 -18.51 0.50
N ALA A 62 -14.66 -18.67 -0.83
CA ALA A 62 -15.45 -19.68 -1.52
C ALA A 62 -14.69 -20.49 -2.59
N LEU A 63 -13.70 -19.91 -3.29
CA LEU A 63 -13.12 -20.58 -4.47
C LEU A 63 -11.82 -21.34 -4.19
N PHE A 64 -11.02 -20.88 -3.24
CA PHE A 64 -9.70 -21.44 -2.99
C PHE A 64 -9.72 -22.57 -1.95
N THR A 65 -8.86 -23.56 -2.16
CA THR A 65 -8.56 -24.60 -1.16
C THR A 65 -7.97 -23.96 0.10
N PRO A 66 -8.05 -24.62 1.27
CA PRO A 66 -7.46 -24.10 2.51
C PRO A 66 -5.98 -23.73 2.38
N ARG A 67 -5.21 -24.52 1.62
CA ARG A 67 -3.80 -24.25 1.34
C ARG A 67 -3.61 -22.98 0.50
N GLN A 68 -4.32 -22.86 -0.61
CA GLN A 68 -4.24 -21.66 -1.47
C GLN A 68 -4.67 -20.41 -0.72
N ARG A 69 -5.73 -20.51 0.09
CA ARG A 69 -6.18 -19.42 0.96
C ARG A 69 -5.07 -18.97 1.89
N HIS A 70 -4.43 -19.90 2.59
CA HIS A 70 -3.32 -19.59 3.49
C HIS A 70 -2.18 -18.89 2.76
N GLN A 71 -1.76 -19.44 1.62
CA GLN A 71 -0.69 -18.85 0.79
C GLN A 71 -1.06 -17.45 0.32
N ILE A 72 -2.25 -17.24 -0.24
CA ILE A 72 -2.69 -15.92 -0.70
C ILE A 72 -2.80 -14.95 0.48
N VAL A 73 -3.17 -15.42 1.67
CA VAL A 73 -3.33 -14.54 2.84
C VAL A 73 -2.01 -14.01 3.35
N PHE A 74 -1.02 -14.89 3.50
CA PHE A 74 0.24 -14.61 4.19
C PHE A 74 1.41 -14.33 3.24
N ASN A 75 1.44 -14.90 2.03
CA ASN A 75 2.49 -14.68 1.03
C ASN A 75 2.30 -13.39 0.21
N ARG A 76 1.68 -12.37 0.81
CA ARG A 76 1.46 -11.05 0.19
C ARG A 76 2.49 -10.02 0.58
N PHE A 77 3.29 -10.31 1.60
CA PHE A 77 4.24 -9.37 2.15
C PHE A 77 5.65 -9.91 2.00
N VAL A 78 6.59 -9.01 1.75
CA VAL A 78 8.00 -9.33 1.58
C VAL A 78 8.82 -8.46 2.51
N ASN A 79 9.72 -9.08 3.28
CA ASN A 79 10.62 -8.38 4.18
C ASN A 79 12.04 -8.40 3.63
N LEU A 80 12.40 -7.37 2.85
CA LEU A 80 13.73 -7.29 2.22
C LEU A 80 14.83 -6.93 3.22
N LYS A 81 14.52 -6.16 4.26
CA LYS A 81 15.51 -5.64 5.22
C LYS A 81 15.61 -6.47 6.50
N GLY A 82 14.70 -7.42 6.70
CA GLY A 82 14.52 -8.10 7.98
C GLY A 82 13.93 -7.19 9.06
N GLY A 83 13.69 -7.77 10.23
CA GLY A 83 13.15 -7.05 11.40
C GLY A 83 11.65 -6.74 11.34
N GLU A 84 11.09 -6.38 12.49
CA GLU A 84 9.66 -6.08 12.65
C GLU A 84 9.27 -4.75 11.99
N GLY A 85 8.07 -4.68 11.41
CA GLY A 85 7.54 -3.43 10.85
C GLY A 85 8.15 -2.99 9.51
N ASN A 86 9.00 -3.84 8.92
CA ASN A 86 9.73 -3.60 7.66
C ASN A 86 9.18 -4.38 6.46
N ASN A 87 8.06 -5.09 6.65
CA ASN A 87 7.38 -5.76 5.55
C ASN A 87 6.83 -4.73 4.54
N LEU A 88 6.92 -5.09 3.27
CA LEU A 88 6.38 -4.34 2.13
C LEU A 88 5.34 -5.19 1.41
N ASP A 89 4.40 -4.55 0.70
CA ASP A 89 3.49 -5.27 -0.18
C ASP A 89 4.29 -5.95 -1.31
N GLY A 90 4.04 -7.24 -1.55
CA GLY A 90 4.77 -8.03 -2.54
C GLY A 90 4.62 -7.47 -3.95
N ASP A 91 3.43 -6.99 -4.31
CA ASP A 91 3.18 -6.29 -5.58
C ASP A 91 4.07 -5.05 -5.73
N TYR A 92 4.25 -4.28 -4.64
CA TYR A 92 5.11 -3.11 -4.64
C TYR A 92 6.58 -3.48 -4.82
N VAL A 93 7.04 -4.55 -4.16
CA VAL A 93 8.40 -5.06 -4.32
C VAL A 93 8.64 -5.53 -5.76
N MET A 94 7.69 -6.25 -6.35
CA MET A 94 7.78 -6.67 -7.75
C MET A 94 7.81 -5.48 -8.71
N GLU A 95 6.99 -4.44 -8.47
CA GLU A 95 7.02 -3.21 -9.26
C GLU A 95 8.38 -2.51 -9.14
N LEU A 96 8.91 -2.37 -7.94
CA LEU A 96 10.20 -1.71 -7.68
C LEU A 96 11.34 -2.40 -8.44
N LEU A 97 11.39 -3.73 -8.35
CA LEU A 97 12.46 -4.52 -8.95
C LEU A 97 12.34 -4.58 -10.48
N ASN A 98 11.12 -4.66 -11.02
CA ASN A 98 10.90 -4.60 -12.46
C ASN A 98 11.20 -3.20 -13.02
N ARG A 99 10.77 -2.13 -12.32
CA ARG A 99 10.92 -0.75 -12.80
C ARG A 99 12.37 -0.32 -12.92
N SER A 100 13.24 -0.69 -11.99
CA SER A 100 14.67 -0.33 -12.05
C SER A 100 15.34 -0.94 -13.29
N ARG A 101 14.98 -2.17 -13.66
CA ARG A 101 15.59 -2.90 -14.78
C ARG A 101 14.99 -2.56 -16.12
N VAL A 102 13.67 -2.39 -16.22
CA VAL A 102 13.02 -1.98 -17.48
C VAL A 102 13.50 -0.59 -17.91
N LYS A 103 13.79 0.31 -16.96
CA LYS A 103 14.41 1.61 -17.28
C LYS A 103 15.75 1.48 -18.00
N LEU A 104 16.56 0.46 -17.69
CA LEU A 104 17.87 0.26 -18.32
C LEU A 104 17.76 -0.15 -19.80
N LEU A 105 16.60 -0.65 -20.24
CA LEU A 105 16.37 -1.03 -21.63
C LEU A 105 16.18 0.17 -22.58
N GLY A 106 15.90 1.36 -22.04
CA GLY A 106 15.57 2.54 -22.84
C GLY A 106 14.43 2.25 -23.82
N PRO A 107 14.59 2.51 -25.14
CA PRO A 107 13.56 2.27 -26.15
C PRO A 107 13.33 0.78 -26.49
N ASN A 108 14.22 -0.14 -26.08
CA ASN A 108 14.17 -1.56 -26.44
C ASN A 108 13.21 -2.38 -25.55
N GLN A 109 12.01 -1.85 -25.30
CA GLN A 109 11.01 -2.46 -24.41
C GLN A 109 10.00 -3.30 -25.20
N SER A 110 10.44 -4.45 -25.71
CA SER A 110 9.52 -5.49 -26.20
C SER A 110 8.95 -6.32 -25.05
N SER A 111 7.73 -6.82 -25.20
CA SER A 111 7.07 -7.71 -24.21
C SER A 111 7.91 -8.95 -23.89
N GLU A 112 8.62 -9.48 -24.88
CA GLU A 112 9.50 -10.64 -24.74
C GLU A 112 10.74 -10.31 -23.89
N VAL A 113 11.31 -9.12 -24.09
CA VAL A 113 12.49 -8.64 -23.37
C VAL A 113 12.13 -8.37 -21.90
N ILE A 114 10.98 -7.73 -21.66
CA ILE A 114 10.46 -7.49 -20.31
C ILE A 114 10.21 -8.82 -19.58
N ASN A 115 9.55 -9.78 -20.23
CA ASN A 115 9.31 -11.10 -19.64
C ASN A 115 10.61 -11.84 -19.32
N ARG A 116 11.60 -11.77 -20.21
CA ARG A 116 12.91 -12.39 -20.01
C ARG A 116 13.60 -11.81 -18.77
N ILE A 117 13.63 -10.49 -18.65
CA ILE A 117 14.26 -9.78 -17.53
C ILE A 117 13.54 -10.05 -16.22
N GLY A 118 12.21 -10.08 -16.22
CA GLY A 118 11.43 -10.44 -15.03
C GLY A 118 11.76 -11.85 -14.54
N LYS A 119 11.91 -12.83 -15.45
CA LYS A 119 12.25 -14.22 -15.11
C LYS A 119 13.69 -14.40 -14.61
N THR A 120 14.65 -13.65 -15.16
CA THR A 120 16.07 -13.74 -14.74
C THR A 120 16.41 -12.83 -13.56
N MET A 121 15.43 -12.12 -13.01
CA MET A 121 15.67 -11.08 -12.02
C MET A 121 16.34 -11.59 -10.75
N MET A 122 15.78 -12.66 -10.16
CA MET A 122 16.28 -13.24 -8.91
C MET A 122 17.66 -13.88 -9.10
N THR A 123 17.89 -14.55 -10.22
CA THR A 123 19.19 -15.15 -10.54
C THR A 123 20.28 -14.10 -10.69
N CYS A 124 20.01 -13.00 -11.41
CA CYS A 124 20.96 -11.90 -11.49
C CYS A 124 21.23 -11.25 -10.12
N HIS A 125 20.21 -11.09 -9.28
CA HIS A 125 20.38 -10.53 -7.93
C HIS A 125 21.28 -11.42 -7.07
N ASN A 126 21.06 -12.73 -7.07
CA ASN A 126 21.88 -13.69 -6.33
C ASN A 126 23.33 -13.72 -6.82
N ILE A 127 23.56 -13.57 -8.14
CA ILE A 127 24.93 -13.49 -8.69
C ILE A 127 25.61 -12.21 -8.22
N GLN A 128 24.91 -11.08 -8.27
CA GLN A 128 25.42 -9.80 -7.81
C GLN A 128 25.80 -9.85 -6.33
N GLU A 129 24.92 -10.35 -5.46
CA GLU A 129 25.16 -10.47 -4.03
C GLU A 129 26.40 -11.36 -3.75
N LYS A 130 26.52 -12.51 -4.43
CA LYS A 130 27.70 -13.38 -4.29
C LYS A 130 29.00 -12.69 -4.74
N LEU A 131 28.95 -11.92 -5.82
CA LEU A 131 30.10 -11.16 -6.30
C LEU A 131 30.50 -10.07 -5.30
N GLU A 132 29.54 -9.27 -4.82
CA GLU A 132 29.78 -8.22 -3.83
C GLU A 132 30.41 -8.79 -2.55
N ASN A 133 29.89 -9.93 -2.07
CA ASN A 133 30.46 -10.66 -0.94
C ASN A 133 31.89 -11.17 -1.22
N SER A 134 32.17 -11.67 -2.41
CA SER A 134 33.52 -12.13 -2.79
C SER A 134 34.54 -11.00 -2.91
N LEU A 135 34.07 -9.80 -3.26
CA LEU A 135 34.89 -8.60 -3.45
C LEU A 135 34.96 -7.73 -2.19
N ASN A 136 34.33 -8.13 -1.08
CA ASN A 136 34.21 -7.35 0.15
C ASN A 136 33.69 -5.92 -0.07
N VAL A 137 32.79 -5.74 -1.04
CA VAL A 137 32.15 -4.45 -1.29
C VAL A 137 31.02 -4.25 -0.29
N SER A 138 31.12 -3.23 0.56
CA SER A 138 30.07 -2.91 1.51
C SER A 138 28.86 -2.28 0.81
N PRO A 139 27.63 -2.66 1.19
CA PRO A 139 26.43 -2.05 0.63
C PRO A 139 26.33 -0.58 1.03
N SER A 140 26.01 0.28 0.06
CA SER A 140 25.72 1.69 0.29
C SER A 140 24.50 1.85 1.19
N SER A 141 24.71 2.32 2.44
CA SER A 141 23.65 2.58 3.40
C SER A 141 23.24 4.06 3.38
N GLY A 142 22.24 4.41 2.58
CA GLY A 142 21.60 5.72 2.64
C GLY A 142 20.55 5.76 3.75
N PHE A 143 20.88 6.33 4.92
CA PHE A 143 19.88 6.61 5.95
C PHE A 143 19.22 7.96 5.69
N HIS A 144 17.92 7.96 5.38
CA HIS A 144 17.14 9.20 5.39
C HIS A 144 16.91 9.65 6.83
N LYS A 145 17.00 10.97 7.07
CA LYS A 145 16.73 11.58 8.37
C LYS A 145 15.31 11.21 8.83
N LYS A 146 15.18 10.67 10.05
CA LYS A 146 13.90 10.29 10.66
C LYS A 146 13.05 11.56 10.84
N GLN A 147 11.83 11.56 10.30
CA GLN A 147 10.90 12.68 10.41
C GLN A 147 10.46 12.90 11.88
N ASP A 148 10.26 14.16 12.27
CA ASP A 148 9.78 14.55 13.59
C ASP A 148 8.23 14.49 13.64
N LEU A 149 7.70 13.34 14.08
CA LEU A 149 6.26 13.06 14.07
C LEU A 149 5.48 13.84 15.15
N GLU A 150 6.13 14.20 16.25
CA GLU A 150 5.45 14.82 17.38
C GLU A 150 5.05 16.26 17.07
N ARG A 151 5.97 17.05 16.51
CA ARG A 151 5.70 18.43 16.09
C ARG A 151 4.61 18.50 15.03
N ASP A 152 4.67 17.62 14.03
CA ASP A 152 3.67 17.55 12.97
C ASP A 152 2.28 17.22 13.54
N SER A 153 2.21 16.26 14.48
CA SER A 153 0.94 15.89 15.12
C SER A 153 0.34 17.02 15.95
N ALA A 154 1.16 17.75 16.72
CA ALA A 154 0.71 18.89 17.52
C ALA A 154 0.18 20.02 16.63
N SER A 155 0.86 20.31 15.52
CA SER A 155 0.44 21.30 14.53
C SER A 155 -0.92 20.95 13.90
N ILE A 156 -1.10 19.70 13.48
CA ILE A 156 -2.37 19.20 12.91
C ILE A 156 -3.51 19.35 13.93
N ILE A 157 -3.30 18.93 15.19
CA ILE A 157 -4.32 19.01 16.24
C ILE A 157 -4.71 20.47 16.52
N LYS A 158 -3.73 21.37 16.57
CA LYS A 158 -3.96 22.80 16.76
C LYS A 158 -4.89 23.35 15.68
N HIS A 159 -4.58 23.13 14.41
CA HIS A 159 -5.40 23.61 13.30
C HIS A 159 -6.80 22.98 13.26
N LEU A 160 -6.94 21.70 13.61
CA LEU A 160 -8.25 21.04 13.69
C LEU A 160 -9.13 21.63 14.80
N LYS A 161 -8.55 21.99 15.95
CA LYS A 161 -9.25 22.63 17.07
C LYS A 161 -9.66 24.06 16.74
N GLU A 162 -8.75 24.86 16.22
CA GLU A 162 -9.01 26.23 15.75
C GLU A 162 -10.14 26.24 14.72
N GLY A 163 -10.09 25.31 13.76
CA GLY A 163 -11.11 25.16 12.74
C GLY A 163 -12.44 24.60 13.24
N LYS A 164 -12.57 24.15 14.50
CA LYS A 164 -13.78 23.46 15.03
C LYS A 164 -14.35 22.45 14.03
N VAL A 165 -13.49 21.64 13.43
CA VAL A 165 -13.82 20.85 12.23
C VAL A 165 -14.85 19.76 12.51
N PHE A 166 -14.91 19.28 13.75
CA PHE A 166 -15.84 18.24 14.21
C PHE A 166 -17.08 18.78 14.94
N SER A 167 -17.32 20.09 14.97
CA SER A 167 -18.57 20.63 15.50
C SER A 167 -19.62 20.78 14.40
N ASN A 168 -20.88 20.50 14.74
CA ASN A 168 -21.99 20.72 13.83
C ASN A 168 -22.40 22.21 13.87
N ILE A 169 -22.06 22.95 12.83
CA ILE A 169 -22.41 24.37 12.68
C ILE A 169 -23.37 24.51 11.51
N LEU A 170 -24.55 25.07 11.75
CA LEU A 170 -25.59 25.30 10.74
C LEU A 170 -25.04 26.15 9.59
N GLY A 171 -25.35 25.78 8.35
CA GLY A 171 -24.90 26.48 7.14
C GLY A 171 -23.45 26.21 6.71
N ARG A 172 -22.61 25.60 7.56
CA ARG A 172 -21.18 25.40 7.27
C ARG A 172 -20.92 24.34 6.20
N CYS A 173 -20.66 24.79 4.98
CA CYS A 173 -20.31 23.95 3.82
C CYS A 173 -18.93 24.35 3.29
N HIS A 174 -18.22 23.41 2.66
CA HIS A 174 -16.99 23.74 1.94
C HIS A 174 -17.40 24.14 0.52
N HIS A 175 -16.77 25.16 -0.07
CA HIS A 175 -17.13 25.66 -1.40
C HIS A 175 -17.17 24.55 -2.46
N SER A 176 -16.17 23.66 -2.44
CA SER A 176 -16.07 22.50 -3.35
C SER A 176 -17.03 21.34 -3.04
N PHE A 177 -17.73 21.35 -1.90
CA PHE A 177 -18.63 20.27 -1.48
C PHE A 177 -20.00 20.86 -1.09
N GLN A 178 -20.87 21.01 -2.08
CA GLN A 178 -22.27 21.41 -1.88
C GLN A 178 -23.00 20.37 -1.03
N LYS A 179 -24.08 20.80 -0.34
CA LYS A 179 -24.89 19.93 0.53
C LYS A 179 -25.28 18.66 -0.24
N GLU A 180 -24.93 17.50 0.30
CA GLU A 180 -25.47 16.22 -0.17
C GLU A 180 -27.00 16.34 -0.16
N LYS A 181 -27.63 16.14 -1.33
CA LYS A 181 -29.10 16.03 -1.41
C LYS A 181 -29.48 14.81 -0.58
N LYS A 182 -30.32 15.03 0.43
CA LYS A 182 -30.92 13.96 1.25
C LYS A 182 -31.67 12.98 0.36
#